data_AF-B6G097-F1
#
_entry.id   AF-B6G097-F1
#
_cell.length_a   1.000
_cell.length_b   1.000
_cell.length_c   1.000
_cell.angle_alpha   90.00
_cell.angle_beta   90.00
_cell.angle_gamma   90.00
#
_symmetry.space_group_name_H-M   'P 1'
#
loop_
_entity.id
_entity.type
_entity.pdbx_description
1 polymer ?
#
loop_
_entity_poly.entity_id
_entity_poly.type
_entity_poly.pdbx_seq_one_letter_code
_entity_poly.pdbx_strand_id
1 'polypeptide(L)'
;MLDFNKKDYKKFLYYILILAILIPVFIFILDKFNVKNIDKIAFKIVDIYVLLIITYSIISGIIRRNVFSEKNNNSLCMFWLILGIVASIAYIFIGKIIINIYLVLVVLMAIYLYIKSKKVDE
;
A
#
# COMPACT_ATOMS: atom_id res chain seq x y z
N MET A 1 11.12 -4.55 18.61
CA MET A 1 9.98 -3.79 18.07
C MET A 1 10.56 -2.94 16.94
N LEU A 2 10.10 -3.09 15.69
CA LEU A 2 10.60 -2.27 14.57
C LEU A 2 10.14 -0.82 14.79
N ASP A 3 11.06 0.07 15.16
CA ASP A 3 10.77 1.50 15.24
C ASP A 3 10.69 2.07 13.83
N PHE A 4 9.47 2.35 13.37
CA PHE A 4 9.21 2.99 12.08
C PHE A 4 9.60 4.47 12.17
N ASN A 5 10.89 4.76 11.99
CA ASN A 5 11.36 6.14 11.96
C ASN A 5 11.06 6.77 10.59
N LYS A 6 10.94 8.11 10.49
CA LYS A 6 10.68 8.82 9.21
C LYS A 6 11.63 8.41 8.07
N LYS A 7 12.85 7.98 8.41
CA LYS A 7 13.85 7.44 7.47
C LYS A 7 13.44 6.10 6.84
N ASP A 8 12.83 5.20 7.59
CA ASP A 8 12.41 3.88 7.08
C ASP A 8 11.16 3.99 6.19
N TYR A 9 10.33 5.02 6.43
CA TYR A 9 9.25 5.38 5.51
C TYR A 9 9.75 5.86 4.14
N LYS A 10 10.82 6.66 4.12
CA LYS A 10 11.48 7.05 2.86
C LYS A 10 12.06 5.84 2.14
N LYS A 11 12.67 4.89 2.86
CA LYS A 11 13.16 3.63 2.25
C LYS A 11 12.01 2.80 1.66
N PHE A 12 10.88 2.72 2.35
CA PHE A 12 9.69 2.02 1.85
C PHE A 12 9.13 2.65 0.56
N LEU A 13 9.12 4.00 0.47
CA LEU A 13 8.81 4.69 -0.78
C LEU A 13 9.78 4.33 -1.90
N TYR A 14 11.08 4.28 -1.60
CA TYR A 14 12.10 3.88 -2.56
C TYR A 14 11.85 2.46 -3.10
N TYR A 15 11.50 1.51 -2.24
CA TYR A 15 11.14 0.15 -2.68
C TYR A 15 9.89 0.14 -3.58
N ILE A 16 8.86 0.93 -3.26
CA ILE A 16 7.67 1.08 -4.10
C ILE A 16 8.00 1.72 -5.46
N LEU A 17 8.88 2.71 -5.49
CA LEU A 17 9.36 3.34 -6.73
C LEU A 17 10.17 2.37 -7.60
N ILE A 18 11.05 1.59 -6.98
CA ILE A 18 11.83 0.55 -7.66
C ILE A 18 10.89 -0.50 -8.26
N LEU A 19 9.89 -0.95 -7.50
CA LEU A 19 8.85 -1.87 -8.00
C LEU A 19 8.07 -1.25 -9.16
N ALA A 20 7.75 0.04 -9.12
CA ALA A 20 7.06 0.77 -10.20
C ALA A 20 7.76 0.68 -11.54
N ILE A 21 9.11 0.70 -11.53
CA ILE A 21 9.95 0.67 -12.72
C ILE A 21 10.20 -0.78 -13.13
N LEU A 22 10.43 -1.68 -12.18
CA LEU A 22 10.69 -3.10 -12.47
C LEU A 22 9.49 -3.80 -13.10
N ILE A 23 8.26 -3.50 -12.67
CA ILE A 23 7.03 -4.12 -13.20
C ILE A 23 6.86 -3.94 -14.72
N PRO A 24 6.85 -2.72 -15.28
CA PRO A 24 6.71 -2.51 -16.72
C PRO A 24 7.90 -3.07 -17.50
N VAL A 25 9.12 -3.01 -16.95
CA VAL A 25 10.30 -3.65 -17.57
C VAL A 25 10.11 -5.17 -17.65
N PHE A 26 9.63 -5.79 -16.58
CA PHE A 26 9.38 -7.23 -16.54
C PHE A 26 8.27 -7.64 -17.52
N ILE A 27 7.19 -6.86 -17.60
CA ILE A 27 6.10 -7.08 -18.57
C ILE A 27 6.63 -6.97 -20.01
N PHE A 28 7.43 -5.93 -20.30
CA PHE A 28 8.02 -5.73 -21.63
C PHE A 28 8.95 -6.87 -22.04
N ILE A 29 9.77 -7.37 -21.10
CA ILE A 29 10.63 -8.52 -21.33
C ILE A 29 9.79 -9.76 -21.61
N LEU A 30 8.77 -10.04 -20.78
CA LEU A 30 7.90 -11.21 -20.96
C LEU A 30 7.18 -11.16 -22.32
N ASP A 31 6.70 -9.98 -22.74
CA ASP A 31 5.98 -9.77 -24.00
C ASP A 31 6.85 -10.17 -25.20
N LYS A 32 8.13 -9.81 -25.15
CA LYS A 32 9.14 -10.22 -26.15
C LYS A 32 9.31 -11.75 -26.24
N PHE A 33 9.03 -12.49 -25.17
CA PHE A 33 9.09 -13.95 -25.14
C PHE A 33 7.74 -14.63 -25.47
N ASN A 34 6.73 -13.86 -25.88
CA ASN A 34 5.44 -14.37 -26.37
C ASN A 34 4.73 -15.30 -25.37
N VAL A 35 4.88 -15.02 -24.07
CA VAL A 35 4.28 -15.84 -23.01
C VAL A 35 2.75 -15.66 -23.07
N LYS A 36 2.03 -16.76 -23.30
CA LYS A 36 0.55 -16.74 -23.31
C LYS A 36 0.01 -16.20 -21.98
N ASN A 37 -1.05 -15.38 -22.06
CA ASN A 37 -1.72 -14.74 -20.92
C ASN A 37 -0.91 -13.65 -20.19
N ILE A 38 0.08 -13.04 -20.84
CA ILE A 38 0.83 -11.91 -20.28
C ILE A 38 -0.07 -10.78 -19.81
N ASP A 39 -1.08 -10.42 -20.59
CA ASP A 39 -1.98 -9.31 -20.29
C ASP A 39 -2.66 -9.56 -18.94
N LYS A 40 -3.13 -10.79 -18.72
CA LYS A 40 -3.77 -11.20 -17.46
C LYS A 40 -2.81 -11.16 -16.27
N ILE A 41 -1.54 -11.49 -16.47
CA ILE A 41 -0.51 -11.40 -15.42
C ILE A 41 -0.16 -9.94 -15.15
N ALA A 42 0.04 -9.14 -16.20
CA ALA A 42 0.33 -7.72 -16.13
C ALA A 42 -0.75 -6.97 -15.35
N PHE A 43 -2.03 -7.18 -15.68
CA PHE A 43 -3.15 -6.57 -14.95
C PHE A 43 -3.16 -6.95 -13.47
N LYS A 44 -2.88 -8.21 -13.12
CA LYS A 44 -2.80 -8.63 -11.71
C LYS A 44 -1.65 -7.95 -10.97
N ILE A 45 -0.48 -7.82 -11.61
CA ILE A 45 0.68 -7.15 -10.99
C ILE A 45 0.40 -5.66 -10.79
N VAL A 46 -0.24 -5.00 -11.76
CA VAL A 46 -0.65 -3.59 -11.66
C VAL A 46 -1.63 -3.40 -10.49
N ASP A 47 -2.63 -4.27 -10.35
CA ASP A 47 -3.60 -4.20 -9.25
C ASP A 47 -2.92 -4.33 -7.86
N ILE A 48 -1.95 -5.24 -7.72
CA ILE A 48 -1.15 -5.40 -6.50
C ILE A 48 -0.31 -4.13 -6.23
N TYR A 49 0.25 -3.56 -7.28
CA TYR A 49 1.06 -2.35 -7.16
C TYR A 49 0.24 -1.15 -6.68
N VAL A 50 -0.97 -0.97 -7.23
CA VAL A 50 -1.93 0.05 -6.78
C VAL A 50 -2.29 -0.13 -5.30
N LEU A 51 -2.54 -1.37 -4.88
CA LEU A 51 -2.78 -1.73 -3.48
C LEU A 51 -1.64 -1.25 -2.55
N LEU A 52 -0.39 -1.50 -2.94
CA LEU A 52 0.78 -1.09 -2.16
C LEU A 52 0.95 0.43 -2.08
N ILE A 53 0.69 1.17 -3.17
CA ILE A 53 0.70 2.65 -3.16
C ILE A 53 -0.37 3.21 -2.24
N ILE A 54 -1.57 2.65 -2.29
CA ILE A 54 -2.68 3.09 -1.44
C ILE A 54 -2.35 2.84 0.04
N THR A 55 -1.80 1.66 0.34
CA THR A 55 -1.30 1.32 1.68
C THR A 55 -0.27 2.35 2.16
N TYR A 56 0.72 2.67 1.32
CA TYR A 56 1.74 3.67 1.59
C TYR A 56 1.15 5.05 1.88
N SER A 57 0.16 5.47 1.12
CA SER A 57 -0.49 6.79 1.24
C SER A 57 -1.21 6.96 2.58
N ILE A 58 -1.81 5.89 3.11
CA ILE A 58 -2.38 5.91 4.46
C ILE A 58 -1.29 6.04 5.51
N ILE A 59 -0.23 5.25 5.39
CA ILE A 59 0.89 5.25 6.34
C ILE A 59 1.54 6.65 6.39
N SER A 60 1.73 7.35 5.25
CA SER A 60 2.18 8.76 5.29
C SER A 60 1.18 9.66 5.98
N GLY A 61 -0.11 9.49 5.69
CA GLY A 61 -1.16 10.28 6.31
C GLY A 61 -1.12 10.20 7.83
N ILE A 62 -0.95 8.99 8.37
CA ILE A 62 -0.82 8.73 9.81
C ILE A 62 0.43 9.43 10.37
N ILE A 63 1.59 9.21 9.75
CA ILE A 63 2.87 9.77 10.21
C ILE A 63 2.89 11.30 10.12
N ARG A 64 2.37 11.88 9.04
CA ARG A 64 2.47 13.33 8.78
C ARG A 64 1.56 14.13 9.69
N ARG A 65 0.37 13.62 9.98
CA ARG A 65 -0.64 14.34 10.77
C ARG A 65 -0.41 14.23 12.28
N ASN A 66 0.53 13.41 12.73
CA ASN A 66 0.92 13.25 14.13
C ASN A 66 -0.27 13.08 15.10
N VAL A 67 -1.34 12.44 14.61
CA VAL A 67 -2.65 12.34 15.29
C VAL A 67 -2.59 11.44 16.53
N PHE A 68 -1.58 10.58 16.62
CA PHE A 68 -1.36 9.69 17.75
C PHE A 68 0.06 9.83 18.29
N SER A 69 0.26 9.32 19.51
CA SER A 69 1.60 9.15 20.08
C SER A 69 2.48 8.28 19.17
N GLU A 70 3.79 8.51 19.22
CA GLU A 70 4.77 7.86 18.33
C GLU A 70 4.67 6.32 18.35
N LYS A 71 4.48 5.74 19.55
CA LYS A 71 4.24 4.29 19.74
C LYS A 71 2.98 3.79 19.03
N ASN A 72 1.89 4.56 19.07
CA ASN A 72 0.62 4.20 18.42
C ASN A 72 0.70 4.40 16.90
N ASN A 73 1.41 5.42 16.42
CA ASN A 73 1.67 5.61 14.99
C ASN A 73 2.41 4.41 14.40
N ASN A 74 3.50 3.97 15.03
CA ASN A 74 4.27 2.82 14.55
C ASN A 74 3.44 1.54 14.50
N SER A 75 2.63 1.28 15.54
CA SER A 75 1.74 0.12 15.57
C SER A 75 0.67 0.17 14.47
N LEU A 76 0.06 1.33 14.23
CA LEU A 76 -0.92 1.51 13.16
C LEU A 76 -0.28 1.37 11.77
N CYS A 77 0.90 1.93 11.57
CA CYS A 77 1.62 1.83 10.30
C CYS A 77 1.96 0.37 9.98
N MET A 78 2.43 -0.39 10.98
CA MET A 78 2.69 -1.83 10.84
C MET A 78 1.43 -2.63 10.54
N PHE A 79 0.33 -2.33 11.23
CA PHE A 79 -0.96 -2.96 10.97
C PHE A 79 -1.39 -2.76 9.52
N TRP A 80 -1.34 -1.53 9.00
CA TRP A 80 -1.71 -1.23 7.61
C TRP A 80 -0.78 -1.88 6.59
N LEU A 81 0.52 -1.93 6.88
CA LEU A 81 1.50 -2.60 6.02
C LEU A 81 1.23 -4.10 5.92
N ILE A 82 1.02 -4.77 7.06
CA ILE A 82 0.66 -6.20 7.09
C ILE A 82 -0.66 -6.42 6.36
N LEU A 83 -1.67 -5.58 6.61
CA LEU A 83 -2.97 -5.70 5.97
C LEU A 83 -2.88 -5.53 4.44
N GLY A 84 -2.06 -4.60 3.95
CA GLY A 84 -1.81 -4.39 2.52
C GLY A 84 -1.12 -5.59 1.86
N ILE A 85 -0.16 -6.22 2.54
CA ILE A 85 0.49 -7.46 2.07
C ILE A 85 -0.52 -8.61 2.04
N VAL A 86 -1.29 -8.80 3.11
CA VAL A 86 -2.31 -9.86 3.19
C VAL A 86 -3.38 -9.66 2.10
N ALA A 87 -3.84 -8.43 1.87
CA ALA A 87 -4.79 -8.11 0.80
C ALA A 87 -4.22 -8.40 -0.59
N SER A 88 -2.93 -8.11 -0.81
CA SER A 88 -2.23 -8.41 -2.06
C SER A 88 -2.13 -9.91 -2.32
N ILE A 89 -1.78 -10.70 -1.29
CA ILE A 89 -1.73 -12.17 -1.38
C ILE A 89 -3.15 -12.72 -1.62
N ALA A 90 -4.12 -12.28 -0.84
CA ALA A 90 -5.51 -12.73 -0.96
C ALA A 90 -6.12 -12.38 -2.32
N TYR A 91 -5.72 -11.26 -2.94
CA TYR A 91 -6.12 -10.93 -4.31
C TYR A 91 -5.65 -11.97 -5.34
N ILE A 92 -4.46 -12.54 -5.18
CA ILE A 92 -3.92 -13.56 -6.09
C ILE A 92 -4.80 -14.83 -6.07
N PHE A 93 -5.28 -15.23 -4.89
CA PHE A 93 -6.01 -16.48 -4.67
C PHE A 93 -7.54 -16.36 -4.74
N ILE A 94 -8.11 -15.29 -4.19
CA ILE A 94 -9.56 -15.09 -4.01
C ILE A 94 -10.13 -14.16 -5.10
N GLY A 95 -9.29 -13.30 -5.69
CA GLY A 95 -9.68 -12.38 -6.76
C GLY A 95 -10.15 -11.01 -6.28
N LYS A 96 -10.74 -10.23 -7.19
CA LYS A 96 -10.96 -8.77 -7.06
C LYS A 96 -11.84 -8.34 -5.89
N ILE A 97 -12.63 -9.24 -5.30
CA ILE A 97 -13.53 -8.90 -4.19
C ILE A 97 -12.76 -8.38 -2.96
N ILE A 98 -11.57 -8.94 -2.71
CA ILE A 98 -10.69 -8.52 -1.61
C ILE A 98 -10.18 -7.09 -1.81
N ILE A 99 -9.89 -6.69 -3.06
CA ILE A 99 -9.45 -5.33 -3.38
C ILE A 99 -10.53 -4.34 -2.98
N ASN A 100 -11.79 -4.61 -3.35
CA ASN A 100 -12.90 -3.71 -3.05
C ASN A 100 -13.10 -3.54 -1.53
N ILE A 101 -13.04 -4.63 -0.77
CA ILE A 101 -13.14 -4.60 0.71
C ILE A 101 -11.98 -3.78 1.29
N TYR A 102 -10.75 -4.03 0.83
CA TYR A 102 -9.57 -3.30 1.28
C TYR A 102 -9.69 -1.81 0.98
N LEU A 103 -10.14 -1.43 -0.22
CA LEU A 103 -10.37 -0.04 -0.61
C LEU A 103 -11.39 0.66 0.29
N VAL A 104 -12.48 -0.01 0.68
CA VAL A 104 -13.46 0.55 1.62
C VAL A 104 -12.80 0.84 2.97
N LEU A 105 -12.03 -0.10 3.52
CA LEU A 105 -11.31 0.09 4.78
C LEU A 105 -10.33 1.26 4.71
N VAL A 106 -9.60 1.38 3.59
CA VAL A 106 -8.67 2.48 3.32
C VAL A 106 -9.40 3.83 3.38
N VAL A 107 -10.53 3.95 2.68
CA VAL A 107 -11.31 5.20 2.63
C VAL A 107 -11.82 5.58 4.02
N LEU A 108 -12.34 4.62 4.78
CA LEU A 108 -12.81 4.85 6.15
C LEU A 108 -11.68 5.37 7.05
N MET A 109 -10.48 4.79 6.95
CA MET A 109 -9.32 5.23 7.72
C MET A 109 -8.87 6.64 7.33
N ALA A 110 -8.87 6.97 6.03
CA ALA A 110 -8.53 8.31 5.56
C ALA A 110 -9.50 9.37 6.10
N ILE A 111 -10.80 9.08 6.09
CA ILE A 111 -11.84 9.94 6.67
C ILE A 111 -11.63 10.09 8.18
N TYR A 112 -11.38 8.99 8.89
CA TYR A 112 -11.11 9.02 10.33
C TYR A 112 -9.91 9.91 10.68
N LEU A 113 -8.80 9.75 9.95
CA LEU A 113 -7.60 10.57 10.14
C LEU A 113 -7.85 12.05 9.85
N TYR A 114 -8.79 12.38 8.95
CA TYR A 114 -9.18 13.76 8.65
C TYR A 114 -10.03 14.38 9.74
N ILE A 115 -11.06 13.68 10.20
CA ILE A 115 -11.90 14.16 11.30
C ILE A 115 -11.06 14.35 12.55
N LYS A 116 -10.17 13.40 12.85
CA LYS A 116 -9.38 13.44 14.07
C LYS A 116 -8.27 14.49 14.04
N SER A 117 -7.60 14.71 12.91
CA SER A 117 -6.60 15.80 12.84
C SER A 117 -7.23 17.16 13.07
N LYS A 118 -8.45 17.40 12.55
CA LYS A 118 -9.15 18.67 12.74
C LYS A 118 -9.46 18.97 14.22
N LYS A 119 -9.76 17.93 15.02
CA LYS A 119 -10.00 18.07 16.48
C LYS A 119 -8.74 18.33 17.31
N VAL A 120 -7.55 18.14 16.75
CA VAL A 120 -6.27 18.41 17.44
C VAL A 120 -5.82 19.86 17.25
N ASP A 121 -6.28 20.50 16.17
CA ASP A 121 -5.98 21.91 15.85
C ASP A 121 -6.97 22.90 16.51
N GLU A 122 -8.02 22.42 17.19
CA GLU A 122 -8.99 23.18 18.01
C GLU A 122 -8.61 23.14 19.49
#